data_AF-A0A803PZP3-F1
#
_entry.id   AF-A0A803PZP3-F1
#
_cell.length_a   1.000
_cell.length_b   1.000
_cell.length_c   1.000
_cell.angle_alpha   90.00
_cell.angle_beta   90.00
_cell.angle_gamma   90.00
#
_symmetry.space_group_name_H-M   'P 1'
#
loop_
_entity.id
_entity.type
_entity.pdbx_description
1 polymer ?
#
loop_
_entity_poly.entity_id
_entity_poly.type
_entity_poly.pdbx_seq_one_letter_code
_entity_poly.pdbx_strand_id
1 'polypeptide(L)'
;MFAMAEEVADFIIEKSNKATKKRRDEEMEIITDYMVLEIEEGQIYSDKNILKTTIGFYAMIKNFQIKTKRSKPREYMVTCIDENCSWFLRASKLKQTQTFKVRNYVNNHTCSLDVIMKDHRQVSYNTIGQIVKNKYDSINKKHAPNDIMKDLLHEFGVSMGYQKA
;
A
#
# COMPACT_ATOMS: atom_id res chain seq x y z
N MET A 1 -11.70 14.51 -52.49
CA MET A 1 -10.63 14.73 -51.49
C MET A 1 -11.12 14.73 -50.04
N PHE A 2 -12.39 15.07 -49.74
CA PHE A 2 -12.88 15.13 -48.36
C PHE A 2 -13.12 13.77 -47.67
N ALA A 3 -13.54 12.73 -48.40
CA ALA A 3 -13.84 11.41 -47.83
C ALA A 3 -12.62 10.68 -47.23
N MET A 4 -11.43 10.88 -47.81
CA MET A 4 -10.20 10.23 -47.34
C MET A 4 -9.73 10.77 -45.98
N ALA A 5 -10.07 12.01 -45.63
CA ALA A 5 -9.69 12.61 -44.36
C ALA A 5 -10.52 12.06 -43.19
N GLU A 6 -11.78 11.72 -43.44
CA GLU A 6 -12.71 11.19 -42.44
C GLU A 6 -12.36 9.73 -42.09
N GLU A 7 -12.05 8.90 -43.09
CA GLU A 7 -11.57 7.52 -42.89
C GLU A 7 -10.27 7.46 -42.07
N VAL A 8 -9.36 8.40 -42.31
CA VAL A 8 -8.10 8.49 -41.55
C VAL A 8 -8.37 8.89 -40.10
N ALA A 9 -9.33 9.79 -39.85
CA ALA A 9 -9.70 10.20 -38.50
C ALA A 9 -10.32 9.05 -37.70
N ASP A 10 -11.23 8.29 -38.32
CA ASP A 10 -11.87 7.13 -37.68
C ASP A 10 -10.86 6.04 -37.35
N PHE A 11 -9.90 5.78 -38.24
CA PHE A 11 -8.82 4.83 -37.99
C PHE A 11 -7.92 5.25 -36.82
N ILE A 12 -7.61 6.55 -36.70
CA ILE A 12 -6.84 7.09 -35.57
C ILE A 12 -7.62 6.97 -34.26
N ILE A 13 -8.91 7.31 -34.27
CA ILE A 13 -9.79 7.19 -33.10
C ILE A 13 -9.91 5.73 -32.67
N GLU A 14 -10.10 4.81 -33.61
CA GLU A 14 -10.22 3.38 -33.33
C GLU A 14 -8.91 2.81 -32.76
N LYS A 15 -7.74 3.19 -33.33
CA LYS A 15 -6.44 2.76 -32.78
C LYS A 15 -6.17 3.37 -31.40
N SER A 16 -6.55 4.62 -31.17
CA SER A 16 -6.45 5.26 -29.85
C SER A 16 -7.37 4.59 -28.82
N ASN A 17 -8.59 4.24 -29.21
CA ASN A 17 -9.56 3.52 -28.37
C ASN A 17 -9.10 2.08 -28.09
N LYS A 18 -8.56 1.37 -29.08
CA LYS A 18 -7.97 0.03 -28.92
C LYS A 18 -6.73 0.07 -28.02
N ALA A 19 -5.86 1.09 -28.16
CA ALA A 19 -4.69 1.24 -27.29
C ALA A 19 -5.06 1.60 -25.84
N THR A 20 -6.05 2.48 -25.65
CA THR A 20 -6.56 2.81 -24.31
C THR A 20 -7.38 1.68 -23.69
N LYS A 21 -8.04 0.85 -24.49
CA LYS A 21 -8.74 -0.37 -24.05
C LYS A 21 -7.75 -1.50 -23.73
N LYS A 22 -6.72 -1.72 -24.56
CA LYS A 22 -5.62 -2.67 -24.29
C LYS A 22 -4.87 -2.33 -22.99
N ARG A 23 -4.65 -1.04 -22.68
CA ARG A 23 -4.13 -0.58 -21.37
C ARG A 23 -5.08 -0.79 -20.19
N ARG A 24 -6.38 -1.00 -20.44
CA ARG A 24 -7.42 -1.23 -19.41
C ARG A 24 -7.69 -2.73 -19.18
N ASP A 25 -7.38 -3.56 -20.17
CA ASP A 25 -7.74 -4.99 -20.20
C ASP A 25 -6.53 -5.94 -19.98
N GLU A 26 -5.32 -5.44 -19.71
CA GLU A 26 -4.35 -6.23 -18.93
C GLU A 26 -5.05 -6.50 -17.59
N GLU A 27 -5.33 -7.77 -17.28
CA GLU A 27 -5.98 -8.19 -16.02
C GLU A 27 -5.23 -7.57 -14.84
N MET A 28 -5.68 -6.38 -14.41
CA MET A 28 -5.07 -5.72 -13.29
C MET A 28 -5.46 -6.52 -12.05
N GLU A 29 -4.50 -7.31 -11.57
CA GLU A 29 -4.66 -8.07 -10.35
C GLU A 29 -5.06 -7.12 -9.21
N ILE A 30 -6.26 -7.32 -8.69
CA ILE A 30 -6.75 -6.56 -7.54
C ILE A 30 -6.22 -7.25 -6.29
N ILE A 31 -5.30 -6.58 -5.61
CA ILE A 31 -4.74 -7.03 -4.35
C ILE A 31 -5.83 -6.93 -3.27
N THR A 32 -6.20 -8.08 -2.73
CA THR A 32 -7.15 -8.22 -1.62
C THR A 32 -6.47 -8.60 -0.31
N ASP A 33 -5.31 -9.25 -0.39
CA ASP A 33 -4.47 -9.59 0.76
C ASP A 33 -3.50 -8.43 1.06
N TYR A 34 -3.35 -8.13 2.34
CA TYR A 34 -2.46 -7.07 2.79
C TYR A 34 -1.00 -7.51 2.88
N MET A 35 -0.70 -8.81 2.88
CA MET A 35 0.65 -9.40 3.04
C MET A 35 1.55 -9.25 1.80
N VAL A 36 1.64 -8.05 1.26
CA VAL A 36 2.49 -7.73 0.11
C VAL A 36 3.89 -7.35 0.58
N LEU A 37 4.90 -8.06 0.08
CA LEU A 37 6.31 -7.83 0.44
C LEU A 37 6.95 -6.68 -0.33
N GLU A 38 6.44 -6.36 -1.53
CA GLU A 38 6.95 -5.30 -2.40
C GLU A 38 5.82 -4.45 -2.98
N ILE A 39 5.95 -3.13 -2.82
CA ILE A 39 5.00 -2.15 -3.34
C ILE A 39 5.54 -1.57 -4.63
N GLU A 40 4.69 -1.45 -5.65
CA GLU A 40 5.05 -0.91 -6.96
C GLU A 40 4.01 0.10 -7.46
N GLU A 41 4.47 1.05 -8.30
CA GLU A 41 3.55 1.90 -9.03
C GLU A 41 2.67 1.06 -9.95
N GLY A 42 1.37 1.35 -9.96
CA GLY A 42 0.44 0.62 -10.80
C GLY A 42 -0.43 -0.40 -10.05
N GLN A 43 0.05 -0.92 -8.92
CA GLN A 43 -0.70 -1.87 -8.08
C GLN A 43 -2.07 -1.31 -7.69
N ILE A 44 -3.08 -2.18 -7.72
CA ILE A 44 -4.46 -1.86 -7.32
C ILE A 44 -4.81 -2.68 -6.09
N TYR A 45 -5.32 -2.00 -5.07
CA TYR A 45 -5.86 -2.60 -3.87
C TYR A 45 -7.38 -2.55 -3.90
N SER A 46 -8.03 -3.60 -3.38
CA SER A 46 -9.49 -3.77 -3.34
C SER A 46 -10.20 -2.58 -2.69
N ASP A 47 -9.59 -2.02 -1.63
CA ASP A 47 -10.05 -0.83 -0.95
C ASP A 47 -8.91 -0.05 -0.27
N LYS A 48 -9.28 1.09 0.34
CA LYS A 48 -8.35 1.95 1.05
C LYS A 48 -7.76 1.30 2.30
N ASN A 49 -8.50 0.43 2.97
CA ASN A 49 -8.05 -0.22 4.20
C ASN A 49 -6.98 -1.27 3.89
N ILE A 50 -7.18 -2.11 2.87
CA ILE A 50 -6.14 -3.05 2.41
C ILE A 50 -4.87 -2.29 2.05
N LEU A 51 -4.97 -1.22 1.26
CA LEU A 51 -3.81 -0.36 0.96
C LEU A 51 -3.10 0.13 2.23
N LYS A 52 -3.83 0.67 3.21
CA LYS A 52 -3.24 1.18 4.47
C LYS A 52 -2.52 0.07 5.24
N THR A 53 -3.16 -1.09 5.34
CA THR A 53 -2.61 -2.25 6.06
C THR A 53 -1.37 -2.78 5.36
N THR A 54 -1.40 -2.90 4.03
CA THR A 54 -0.23 -3.29 3.22
C THR A 54 0.95 -2.36 3.44
N ILE A 55 0.74 -1.05 3.37
CA ILE A 55 1.83 -0.08 3.57
C ILE A 55 2.40 -0.18 4.99
N GLY A 56 1.54 -0.36 6.00
CA GLY A 56 1.99 -0.55 7.38
C GLY A 56 2.80 -1.83 7.57
N PHE A 57 2.34 -2.93 6.97
CA PHE A 57 3.06 -4.21 6.96
C PHE A 57 4.41 -4.11 6.23
N TYR A 58 4.43 -3.46 5.07
CA TYR A 58 5.66 -3.20 4.32
C TYR A 58 6.68 -2.40 5.14
N ALA A 59 6.23 -1.30 5.76
CA ALA A 59 7.08 -0.46 6.62
C ALA A 59 7.63 -1.25 7.82
N MET A 60 6.82 -2.13 8.42
CA MET A 60 7.25 -3.04 9.50
C MET A 60 8.36 -3.98 9.03
N ILE A 61 8.18 -4.65 7.89
CA ILE A 61 9.18 -5.58 7.35
C ILE A 61 10.48 -4.88 6.96
N LYS A 62 10.37 -3.69 6.36
CA LYS A 62 11.52 -2.89 5.92
C LYS A 62 12.11 -2.01 7.04
N ASN A 63 11.61 -2.15 8.26
CA ASN A 63 12.09 -1.50 9.48
C ASN A 63 12.15 0.04 9.40
N PHE A 64 11.12 0.69 8.84
CA PHE A 64 10.96 2.14 8.88
C PHE A 64 9.58 2.54 9.36
N GLN A 65 9.45 3.80 9.79
CA GLN A 65 8.17 4.35 10.24
C GLN A 65 7.60 5.31 9.22
N ILE A 66 6.28 5.30 9.12
CA ILE A 66 5.52 6.15 8.21
C ILE A 66 4.59 7.08 8.99
N LYS A 67 4.28 8.22 8.38
CA LYS A 67 3.20 9.10 8.81
C LYS A 67 2.23 9.36 7.68
N THR A 68 0.96 9.54 8.03
CA THR A 68 -0.06 9.92 7.05
C THR A 68 0.06 11.42 6.77
N LYS A 69 0.52 11.77 5.56
CA LYS A 69 0.56 13.16 5.08
C LYS A 69 -0.82 13.66 4.69
N ARG A 70 -1.64 12.82 4.05
CA ARG A 70 -3.01 13.17 3.65
C ARG A 70 -3.88 11.93 3.52
N SER A 71 -5.10 11.98 4.07
CA SER A 71 -6.11 10.93 3.90
C SER A 71 -7.45 11.56 3.56
N LYS A 72 -7.89 11.43 2.31
CA LYS A 72 -9.19 11.90 1.80
C LYS A 72 -9.98 10.72 1.21
N PRO A 73 -11.29 10.84 0.95
CA PRO A 73 -12.07 9.74 0.37
C PRO A 73 -11.55 9.20 -0.98
N ARG A 74 -10.83 10.04 -1.76
CA ARG A 74 -10.30 9.67 -3.08
C ARG A 74 -8.77 9.64 -3.17
N GLU A 75 -8.07 9.92 -2.07
CA GLU A 75 -6.62 10.10 -2.06
C GLU A 75 -6.01 9.63 -0.73
N TYR A 76 -4.87 8.96 -0.82
CA TYR A 76 -4.05 8.61 0.33
C TYR A 76 -2.58 8.94 0.03
N MET A 77 -1.93 9.63 0.95
CA MET A 77 -0.52 9.98 0.88
C MET A 77 0.15 9.66 2.21
N VAL A 78 1.29 8.98 2.12
CA VAL A 78 2.15 8.63 3.25
C VAL A 78 3.58 9.02 2.94
N THR A 79 4.31 9.36 3.99
CA THR A 79 5.75 9.66 3.94
C THR A 79 6.44 8.90 5.06
N CYS A 80 7.76 8.86 5.03
CA CYS A 80 8.55 8.51 6.20
C CYS A 80 8.23 9.47 7.37
N ILE A 81 8.49 9.02 8.60
CA ILE A 81 8.36 9.85 9.79
C ILE A 81 9.35 11.03 9.78
N ASP A 82 10.58 10.77 9.29
CA ASP A 82 11.60 11.80 9.06
C ASP A 82 11.13 12.75 7.95
N GLU A 83 11.06 14.04 8.30
CA GLU A 83 10.58 15.11 7.42
C GLU A 83 11.47 15.37 6.22
N ASN A 84 12.76 15.05 6.33
CA ASN A 84 13.75 15.26 5.28
C ASN A 84 13.97 14.00 4.43
N CYS A 85 13.22 12.93 4.70
CA CYS A 85 13.32 11.68 3.97
C CYS A 85 12.56 11.73 2.64
N SER A 86 13.17 11.22 1.57
CA SER A 86 12.57 11.13 0.23
C SER A 86 11.46 10.08 0.08
N TRP A 87 11.35 9.13 1.02
CA TRP A 87 10.38 8.03 0.88
C TRP A 87 8.94 8.55 0.90
N PHE A 88 8.17 8.16 -0.10
CA PHE A 88 6.82 8.67 -0.33
C PHE A 88 5.97 7.69 -1.12
N LEU A 89 4.68 7.61 -0.78
CA LEU A 89 3.68 6.92 -1.58
C LEU A 89 2.41 7.74 -1.69
N ARG A 90 1.88 7.83 -2.91
CA ARG A 90 0.55 8.36 -3.22
C ARG A 90 -0.29 7.32 -3.94
N ALA A 91 -1.50 7.13 -3.43
CA ALA A 91 -2.53 6.35 -4.08
C ALA A 91 -3.82 7.17 -4.27
N SER A 92 -4.60 6.80 -5.28
CA SER A 92 -5.90 7.42 -5.53
C SER A 92 -6.97 6.41 -5.91
N LYS A 93 -8.20 6.73 -5.51
CA LYS A 93 -9.39 5.91 -5.78
C LYS A 93 -9.68 5.86 -7.28
N LEU A 94 -9.98 4.69 -7.80
CA LEU A 94 -10.40 4.52 -9.20
C LEU A 94 -11.88 4.90 -9.35
N LYS A 95 -12.17 5.87 -10.22
CA LYS A 95 -13.51 6.36 -10.60
C LYS A 95 -14.61 6.14 -9.55
N GLN A 96 -15.52 5.19 -9.79
CA GLN A 96 -16.67 4.84 -8.95
C GLN A 96 -16.48 3.50 -8.21
N THR A 97 -15.31 2.87 -8.28
CA THR A 97 -15.01 1.64 -7.54
C THR A 97 -14.56 1.97 -6.11
N GLN A 98 -14.42 0.98 -5.23
CA GLN A 98 -13.75 1.17 -3.93
C GLN A 98 -12.22 1.05 -4.00
N THR A 99 -11.70 0.60 -5.15
CA THR A 99 -10.29 0.26 -5.33
C THR A 99 -9.39 1.48 -5.35
N PHE A 100 -8.15 1.30 -4.88
CA PHE A 100 -7.12 2.33 -4.84
C PHE A 100 -5.91 1.89 -5.65
N LYS A 101 -5.43 2.76 -6.55
CA LYS A 101 -4.24 2.53 -7.36
C LYS A 101 -3.05 3.32 -6.82
N VAL A 102 -1.89 2.70 -6.68
CA VAL A 102 -0.62 3.41 -6.42
C VAL A 102 -0.27 4.21 -7.65
N ARG A 103 -0.13 5.53 -7.47
CA ARG A 103 0.07 6.51 -8.56
C ARG A 103 1.48 7.04 -8.65
N ASN A 104 2.14 7.14 -7.50
CA ASN A 104 3.50 7.63 -7.39
C ASN A 104 4.12 6.95 -6.17
N TYR A 105 5.30 6.37 -6.35
CA TYR A 105 6.04 5.70 -5.31
C TYR A 105 7.53 5.99 -5.41
N VAL A 106 8.10 6.48 -4.30
CA VAL A 106 9.54 6.67 -4.12
C VAL A 106 9.99 5.71 -3.02
N ASN A 107 10.65 4.63 -3.40
CA ASN A 107 11.17 3.62 -2.47
C ASN A 107 12.51 4.03 -1.82
N ASN A 108 13.19 5.04 -2.36
CA ASN A 108 14.47 5.46 -1.82
C ASN A 108 14.29 6.23 -0.49
N HIS A 109 15.09 5.87 0.50
CA HIS A 109 15.25 6.63 1.74
C HIS A 109 16.52 7.48 1.67
N THR A 110 16.42 8.74 2.07
CA THR A 110 17.58 9.61 2.34
C THR A 110 17.93 9.67 3.83
N CYS A 111 17.04 9.19 4.70
CA CYS A 111 17.33 9.05 6.12
C CYS A 111 18.13 7.77 6.39
N SER A 112 18.96 7.80 7.43
CA SER A 112 19.54 6.59 7.98
C SER A 112 18.43 5.75 8.61
N LEU A 113 18.15 4.58 8.05
CA LEU A 113 17.24 3.60 8.65
C LEU A 113 17.73 3.12 10.04
N ASP A 114 19.03 3.32 10.31
CA ASP A 114 19.70 3.03 11.59
C ASP A 114 19.53 4.15 12.64
N VAL A 115 19.14 5.37 12.23
CA VAL A 115 18.89 6.48 13.17
C VAL A 115 17.45 6.38 13.64
N ILE A 116 17.30 5.38 14.49
CA ILE A 116 16.16 5.01 15.30
C ILE A 116 15.80 6.23 16.15
N MET A 117 14.66 6.88 15.87
CA MET A 117 14.12 7.88 16.77
C MET A 117 13.82 7.19 18.11
N LYS A 118 14.60 7.53 19.15
CA LYS A 118 14.60 6.92 20.49
C LYS A 118 13.22 6.87 21.16
N ASP A 119 12.28 7.69 20.71
CA ASP A 119 10.93 7.80 21.25
C ASP A 119 9.90 6.92 20.51
N HIS A 120 10.30 6.20 19.47
CA HIS A 120 9.40 5.38 18.67
C HIS A 120 9.92 3.95 18.52
N ARG A 121 9.42 3.09 19.41
CA ARG A 121 9.72 1.66 19.59
C ARG A 121 9.85 0.91 18.26
N GLN A 122 11.05 0.43 17.94
CA GLN A 122 11.24 -0.60 16.91
C GLN A 122 11.04 -1.99 17.49
N VAL A 123 10.72 -2.94 16.61
CA VAL A 123 10.75 -4.38 16.87
C VAL A 123 11.44 -5.03 15.67
N SER A 124 12.65 -5.55 15.89
CA SER A 124 13.38 -6.34 14.88
C SER A 124 12.63 -7.64 14.57
N TYR A 125 12.91 -8.34 13.46
CA TYR A 125 12.35 -9.68 13.20
C TYR A 125 12.58 -10.63 14.39
N ASN A 126 13.73 -10.53 15.05
CA ASN A 126 14.03 -11.30 16.25
C ASN A 126 13.11 -10.91 17.42
N THR A 127 12.83 -9.63 17.57
CA THR A 127 11.88 -9.09 18.55
C THR A 127 10.43 -9.45 18.17
N ILE A 128 10.06 -9.48 16.89
CA ILE A 128 8.74 -9.96 16.42
C ILE A 128 8.62 -11.44 16.79
N GLY A 129 9.63 -12.25 16.46
CA GLY A 129 9.68 -13.66 16.83
C GLY A 129 9.56 -13.87 18.34
N GLN A 130 10.25 -13.06 19.15
CA GLN A 130 10.13 -13.09 20.60
C GLN A 130 8.77 -12.60 21.12
N ILE A 131 8.17 -11.56 20.53
CA ILE A 131 6.84 -11.08 20.92
C ILE A 131 5.79 -12.11 20.56
N VAL A 132 5.82 -12.66 19.34
CA VAL A 132 4.92 -13.72 18.90
C VAL A 132 5.08 -14.94 19.81
N LYS A 133 6.32 -15.36 20.06
CA LYS A 133 6.61 -16.44 21.00
C LYS A 133 6.05 -16.13 22.40
N ASN A 134 6.42 -15.02 23.01
CA ASN A 134 5.98 -14.66 24.37
C ASN A 134 4.46 -14.47 24.49
N LYS A 135 3.80 -13.94 23.46
CA LYS A 135 2.36 -13.63 23.46
C LYS A 135 1.49 -14.84 23.12
N TYR A 136 2.01 -15.78 22.33
CA TYR A 136 1.28 -16.95 21.84
C TYR A 136 1.85 -18.31 22.29
N ASP A 137 2.88 -18.34 23.15
CA ASP A 137 3.41 -19.57 23.80
C ASP A 137 2.47 -20.15 24.87
N SER A 138 1.31 -19.53 25.10
CA SER A 138 0.33 -20.05 26.04
C SER A 138 -0.35 -21.31 25.48
N ILE A 139 -0.03 -22.44 26.12
CA ILE A 139 -0.46 -23.80 25.81
C ILE A 139 -1.92 -23.86 25.32
N ASN A 140 -2.07 -24.34 24.08
CA ASN A 140 -3.29 -24.84 23.45
C ASN A 140 -4.33 -23.84 22.91
N LYS A 141 -3.95 -22.59 22.61
CA LYS A 141 -4.79 -21.69 21.80
C LYS A 141 -4.24 -21.58 20.38
N LYS A 142 -4.94 -22.17 19.39
CA LYS A 142 -4.59 -21.99 17.97
C LYS A 142 -4.95 -20.56 17.56
N HIS A 143 -3.93 -19.70 17.43
CA HIS A 143 -4.09 -18.37 16.85
C HIS A 143 -3.96 -18.46 15.33
N ALA A 144 -4.89 -17.86 14.59
CA ALA A 144 -4.72 -17.74 13.15
C ALA A 144 -3.54 -16.79 12.87
N PRO A 145 -2.69 -17.06 11.86
CA PRO A 145 -1.60 -16.14 11.50
C PRO A 145 -2.06 -14.70 11.27
N ASN A 146 -3.28 -14.53 10.75
CA ASN A 146 -3.93 -13.23 10.58
C ASN A 146 -4.19 -12.49 11.90
N ASP A 147 -4.53 -13.20 12.99
CA ASP A 147 -4.80 -12.58 14.28
C ASP A 147 -3.48 -12.13 14.94
N ILE A 148 -2.45 -12.96 14.82
CA ILE A 148 -1.08 -12.62 15.26
C ILE A 148 -0.61 -11.34 14.56
N MET A 149 -0.79 -11.28 13.24
CA MET A 149 -0.36 -10.14 12.46
C MET A 149 -1.16 -8.87 12.76
N LYS A 150 -2.48 -8.98 12.95
CA LYS A 150 -3.32 -7.85 13.36
C LYS A 150 -2.88 -7.28 14.71
N ASP A 151 -2.58 -8.16 15.66
CA ASP A 151 -2.12 -7.78 16.98
C ASP A 151 -0.75 -7.09 16.92
N LEU A 152 0.16 -7.56 16.07
CA LEU A 152 1.46 -6.92 15.82
C LEU A 152 1.28 -5.52 15.20
N LEU A 153 0.47 -5.39 14.17
CA LEU A 153 0.18 -4.10 13.54
C LEU A 153 -0.40 -3.08 14.54
N HIS A 154 -1.32 -3.52 15.39
CA HIS A 154 -1.88 -2.69 16.47
C HIS A 154 -0.82 -2.30 17.52
N GLU A 155 0.00 -3.26 17.96
CA GLU A 155 1.03 -3.06 18.98
C GLU A 155 2.15 -2.10 18.52
N PHE A 156 2.42 -2.03 17.22
CA PHE A 156 3.43 -1.12 16.63
C PHE A 156 2.87 0.22 16.16
N GLY A 157 1.67 0.59 16.62
CA GLY A 157 1.10 1.92 16.34
C GLY A 157 0.68 2.12 14.88
N VAL A 158 0.64 1.05 14.07
CA VAL A 158 -0.03 1.07 12.79
C VAL A 158 -1.52 1.05 13.09
N SER A 159 -2.12 2.24 13.15
CA SER A 159 -3.56 2.40 13.31
C SER A 159 -4.30 1.79 12.12
N MET A 160 -4.64 0.51 12.25
CA MET A 160 -5.70 -0.11 11.49
C MET A 160 -6.99 0.53 11.99
N GLY A 161 -7.59 1.38 11.16
CA GLY A 161 -8.86 2.01 11.49
C GLY A 161 -9.93 0.94 11.66
N TYR A 162 -10.10 0.46 12.88
CA TYR A 162 -11.22 -0.37 13.28
C TYR A 162 -12.42 0.58 13.34
N GLN A 163 -13.19 0.66 12.25
CA GLN A 163 -14.55 1.18 12.40
C GLN A 163 -15.29 0.16 13.26
N LYS A 164 -15.68 0.61 14.45
CA LYS A 164 -16.45 -0.17 15.42
C LYS A 164 -17.73 -0.69 14.78
N ALA A 165 -18.07 -1.89 15.26
CA ALA A 165 -19.38 -2.54 15.23
C ALA A 165 -20.54 -1.59 15.54
#